data_AF-A0A954G9T6-F1
#
_entry.id   AF-A0A954G9T6-F1
#
_cell.length_a   1.000
_cell.length_b   1.000
_cell.length_c   1.000
_cell.angle_alpha   90.00
_cell.angle_beta   90.00
_cell.angle_gamma   90.00
#
_symmetry.space_group_name_H-M   'P 1'
#
loop_
_entity.id
_entity.type
_entity.pdbx_description
1 polymer ?
#
loop_
_entity_poly.entity_id
_entity_poly.type
_entity_poly.pdbx_seq_one_letter_code
_entity_poly.pdbx_strand_id
1 'polypeptide(L)' 'DPEGLTQSMIRASPIAAANRRMIRPQEVASAICYLASKDALMVTGTALRIDGGKSLGVPPQGISPF' A
#
# COMPACT_ATOMS: atom_id res chain seq x y z
N ASP A 1 21.29 7.09 -3.22
CA ASP A 1 20.81 7.53 -1.92
C ASP A 1 19.59 6.68 -1.52
N PRO A 2 19.69 5.86 -0.46
CA PRO A 2 18.60 5.02 0.02
C PRO A 2 17.35 5.82 0.44
N GLU A 3 17.52 7.00 1.03
CA GLU A 3 16.39 7.82 1.50
C GLU A 3 15.56 8.35 0.34
N GLY A 4 16.21 8.84 -0.71
CA GLY A 4 15.56 9.26 -1.95
C GLY A 4 14.75 8.13 -2.62
N LEU A 5 15.23 6.89 -2.57
CA LEU A 5 14.49 5.72 -3.10
C LEU A 5 13.23 5.45 -2.28
N THR A 6 13.33 5.44 -0.96
CA THR A 6 12.17 5.27 -0.07
C THR A 6 11.13 6.37 -0.31
N GLN A 7 11.57 7.62 -0.42
CA GLN A 7 10.67 8.75 -0.63
C GLN A 7 9.98 8.69 -1.99
N SER A 8 10.68 8.24 -3.03
CA SER A 8 10.10 7.99 -4.35
C SER A 8 9.02 6.91 -4.29
N MET A 9 9.26 5.81 -3.56
CA MET A 9 8.27 4.74 -3.37
C MET A 9 7.01 5.23 -2.65
N ILE A 10 7.16 6.04 -1.60
CA ILE A 10 6.05 6.64 -0.85
C ILE A 10 5.22 7.53 -1.77
N ARG A 11 5.85 8.43 -2.55
CA ARG A 11 5.15 9.33 -3.48
C ARG A 11 4.38 8.58 -4.57
N ALA A 12 4.90 7.44 -5.02
CA ALA A 12 4.28 6.61 -6.04
C ALA A 12 3.14 5.72 -5.53
N SER A 13 2.77 5.84 -4.25
CA SER A 13 1.81 4.98 -3.55
C SER A 13 0.83 5.88 -2.77
N PRO A 14 -0.35 6.22 -3.31
CA PRO A 14 -1.20 7.29 -2.77
C PRO A 14 -1.58 7.15 -1.29
N ILE A 15 -1.85 5.92 -0.84
CA ILE A 15 -2.21 5.66 0.55
C ILE A 15 -0.96 5.73 1.44
N ALA A 16 0.19 5.25 0.95
CA ALA A 16 1.47 5.41 1.64
C ALA A 16 1.85 6.89 1.79
N ALA A 17 1.65 7.70 0.73
CA ALA A 17 1.87 9.14 0.75
C ALA A 17 0.98 9.84 1.78
N ALA A 18 -0.31 9.51 1.81
CA ALA A 18 -1.25 10.04 2.80
C ALA A 18 -0.83 9.70 4.24
N ASN A 19 -0.22 8.53 4.45
CA ASN A 19 0.26 8.07 5.76
C ASN A 19 1.73 8.44 6.04
N ARG A 20 2.42 9.11 5.09
CA ARG A 20 3.85 9.48 5.16
C ARG A 20 4.79 8.31 5.47
N ARG A 21 4.43 7.10 5.05
CA ARG A 21 5.24 5.89 5.20
C ARG A 21 4.77 4.80 4.25
N MET A 22 5.66 3.88 3.90
CA MET A 22 5.25 2.63 3.28
C MET A 22 4.54 1.71 4.29
N ILE A 23 3.88 0.69 3.75
CA ILE A 23 3.36 -0.43 4.53
C ILE A 23 4.47 -1.08 5.37
N ARG A 24 4.06 -1.74 6.45
CA ARG A 24 4.89 -2.56 7.31
C ARG A 24 4.45 -4.02 7.22
N PRO A 25 5.34 -4.99 7.48
CA PRO A 25 5.00 -6.42 7.47
C PRO A 25 3.78 -6.78 8.34
N GLN A 26 3.57 -6.08 9.46
CA GLN A 26 2.45 -6.32 10.36
C GLN A 26 1.09 -6.03 9.72
N GLU A 27 1.02 -5.13 8.74
CA GLU A 27 -0.22 -4.84 8.00
C GLU A 27 -0.56 -5.99 7.04
N VAL A 28 0.46 -6.63 6.45
CA VAL A 28 0.28 -7.87 5.68
C VAL A 28 -0.14 -9.03 6.59
N ALA A 29 0.52 -9.18 7.75
CA ALA A 29 0.17 -10.20 8.73
C ALA A 29 -1.29 -10.05 9.21
N SER A 30 -1.74 -8.82 9.44
CA SER A 30 -3.13 -8.52 9.83
C SER A 30 -4.13 -8.94 8.75
N ALA A 31 -3.81 -8.70 7.47
CA ALA A 31 -4.63 -9.17 6.35
C ALA A 31 -4.67 -10.71 6.25
N ILE A 32 -3.56 -11.38 6.55
CA ILE A 32 -3.52 -12.85 6.64
C ILE A 32 -4.39 -13.35 7.79
N CYS A 33 -4.31 -12.72 8.97
CA CYS A 33 -5.17 -13.07 10.11
C CYS A 33 -6.65 -12.88 9.78
N TYR A 34 -7.02 -11.81 9.06
CA TYR A 34 -8.37 -11.62 8.55
C TYR A 34 -8.79 -12.77 7.62
N LEU A 35 -7.98 -13.10 6.60
CA LEU A 35 -8.27 -14.18 5.66
C LEU A 35 -8.37 -15.56 6.33
N ALA A 36 -7.64 -15.78 7.42
CA ALA A 36 -7.69 -17.01 8.21
C ALA A 36 -8.87 -17.05 9.20
N SER A 37 -9.60 -15.95 9.38
CA SER A 37 -10.70 -15.83 10.34
C SER A 37 -12.05 -16.22 9.75
N LYS A 38 -13.07 -16.33 10.61
CA LYS A 38 -14.46 -16.52 10.19
C LYS A 38 -15.03 -15.30 9.46
N ASP A 39 -14.45 -14.12 9.64
CA ASP A 39 -14.93 -12.88 9.00
C ASP A 39 -14.69 -12.89 7.48
N ALA A 40 -13.77 -13.72 7.01
CA ALA A 40 -13.48 -13.93 5.59
C ALA A 40 -14.30 -15.07 4.94
N LEU A 41 -15.36 -15.59 5.59
CA LEU A 41 -16.11 -16.77 5.13
C LEU A 41 -16.59 -16.68 3.66
N MET A 42 -16.91 -15.47 3.20
CA MET A 42 -17.40 -15.21 1.85
C MET A 42 -16.35 -14.56 0.92
N VAL A 43 -15.09 -14.52 1.33
CA VAL A 43 -13.98 -13.95 0.54
C VAL A 43 -13.17 -15.08 -0.08
N THR A 44 -13.30 -15.25 -1.38
CA THR A 44 -12.59 -16.26 -2.17
C THR A 44 -12.29 -15.76 -3.58
N GLY A 45 -11.31 -16.38 -4.26
CA GLY A 45 -10.97 -16.10 -5.65
C GLY A 45 -10.46 -14.69 -5.93
N THR A 46 -10.02 -13.95 -4.91
CA THR A 46 -9.63 -12.54 -5.02
C THR A 46 -8.22 -12.29 -4.48
N ALA A 47 -7.57 -11.25 -5.01
CA ALA A 47 -6.27 -10.77 -4.55
C ALA A 47 -6.45 -9.53 -3.66
N LEU A 48 -6.34 -9.72 -2.34
CA LEU A 48 -6.36 -8.62 -1.37
C LEU A 48 -5.01 -7.87 -1.39
N ARG A 49 -5.00 -6.64 -1.91
CA ARG A 49 -3.77 -5.82 -2.04
C ARG A 49 -3.50 -5.04 -0.75
N ILE A 50 -2.32 -5.27 -0.17
CA ILE A 50 -1.76 -4.49 0.94
C ILE A 50 -0.43 -3.90 0.45
N ASP A 51 -0.49 -2.81 -0.31
CA ASP A 51 0.68 -2.27 -1.03
C ASP A 51 0.83 -0.74 -0.93
N GLY A 52 0.06 -0.10 -0.05
CA GLY A 52 0.06 1.36 0.09
C GLY A 52 -0.57 2.10 -1.11
N GLY A 53 -1.31 1.39 -1.97
CA GLY A 53 -1.97 1.96 -3.14
C GLY A 53 -1.09 1.99 -4.39
N LYS A 54 0.10 1.35 -4.36
CA LYS A 54 1.02 1.34 -5.50
C LYS A 54 0.38 0.77 -6.77
N SER A 55 -0.43 -0.27 -6.63
CA SER A 55 -1.12 -0.94 -7.75
C SER A 55 -2.24 -0.11 -8.37
N LEU A 56 -2.65 1.01 -7.76
CA LEU A 56 -3.67 1.90 -8.34
C LEU A 56 -3.16 2.65 -9.58
N GLY A 57 -1.85 2.61 -9.86
CA GLY A 57 -1.27 3.23 -11.03
C GLY A 57 -1.34 4.76 -11.03
N VAL A 58 -1.68 5.36 -9.89
CA VAL A 58 -1.71 6.82 -9.74
C VAL A 58 -0.28 7.34 -9.90
N PRO A 59 -0.04 8.28 -10.82
CA PRO A 59 1.29 8.87 -11.00
C PRO A 59 1.78 9.46 -9.68
N PRO A 60 3.09 9.36 -9.37
CA PRO A 60 3.64 10.08 -8.23
C PRO A 60 3.31 11.55 -8.35
N GLN A 61 2.80 12.14 -7.28
CA GLN A 61 2.51 13.57 -7.26
C GLN A 61 3.84 14.33 -7.36
N GLY A 62 4.13 14.82 -8.56
CA GLY A 62 5.12 15.86 -8.79
C GLY A 62 4.50 17.22 -8.45
N ILE A 63 5.32 18.10 -7.86
CA ILE A 63 5.02 19.52 -7.72
C ILE A 63 4.53 19.99 -9.10
N SER A 64 3.28 20.46 -9.19
CA SER A 64 2.79 21.12 -10.38
C SER A 64 3.80 22.22 -10.76
N PRO A 65 4.32 22.27 -12.00
CA PRO A 65 5.15 23.37 -12.46
C PRO A 65 4.33 24.64 -12.73
N PHE A 66 3.02 24.60 -12.49
CA PHE A 66 2.10 25.74 -12.48
C PHE A 66 1.62 26.00 -11.06
#